data_AF-J6DEN4-F1
#
_entry.id   AF-J6DEN4-F1
#
_cell.length_a   1.000
_cell.length_b   1.000
_cell.length_c   1.000
_cell.angle_alpha   90.00
_cell.angle_beta   90.00
_cell.angle_gamma   90.00
#
_symmetry.space_group_name_H-M   'P 1'
#
loop_
_entity.id
_entity.type
_entity.pdbx_description
1 polymer ?
#
loop_
_entity_poly.entity_id
_entity_poly.type
_entity_poly.pdbx_seq_one_letter_code
_entity_poly.pdbx_strand_id
1 'polypeptide(L)'
;MPHAQALFLYAVVREFLSAIIQAERKHRDGAKVIKRYHRPAQPYQRLLDDARTPEDTCLWLKAMYLTLDPVRLLRDIRLAQERLVEIADKPDGSPATDGEALPLEDFLSGLRIAWRGGEVKPTARSMPAAKRERRKPDPLLAVTAELEEWFKAEPWRTSRELLERLQVKYPGVYPDGLIRTVQRRMKIWRSTQANALVFGPFADAARQTEIIEVVQ
;
A
#
# COMPACT_ATOMS: atom_id res chain seq x y z
N MET A 1 24.86 -5.72 9.92
CA MET A 1 24.80 -4.32 10.37
C MET A 1 23.40 -3.67 10.36
N PRO A 2 22.51 -3.84 9.36
CA PRO A 2 21.23 -3.11 9.32
C PRO A 2 20.24 -3.52 10.43
N HIS A 3 20.31 -4.76 10.90
CA HIS A 3 19.43 -5.27 11.97
C HIS A 3 19.64 -4.55 13.31
N ALA A 4 20.88 -4.20 13.66
CA ALA A 4 21.20 -3.53 14.93
C ALA A 4 20.67 -2.09 14.97
N GLN A 5 20.72 -1.38 13.83
CA GLN A 5 20.21 -0.01 13.72
C GLN A 5 18.68 0.04 13.81
N ALA A 6 17.97 -0.88 13.15
CA ALA A 6 16.51 -0.97 13.23
C ALA A 6 16.02 -1.26 14.66
N LEU A 7 16.70 -2.15 15.39
CA LEU A 7 16.39 -2.46 16.79
C LEU A 7 16.64 -1.26 17.70
N PHE A 8 17.74 -0.52 17.49
CA PHE A 8 18.04 0.70 18.23
C PHE A 8 16.96 1.78 18.01
N LEU A 9 16.60 2.07 16.75
CA LEU A 9 15.56 3.03 16.40
C LEU A 9 14.20 2.68 17.03
N TYR A 10 13.83 1.40 17.00
CA TYR A 10 12.61 0.91 17.62
C TYR A 10 12.62 1.07 19.15
N ALA A 11 13.74 0.76 19.80
CA ALA A 11 13.90 0.94 21.23
C ALA A 11 13.71 2.42 21.63
N VAL A 12 14.30 3.34 20.86
CA VAL A 12 14.15 4.78 21.09
C VAL A 12 12.68 5.23 20.98
N VAL A 13 11.95 4.83 19.94
CA VAL A 13 10.51 5.17 19.82
C VAL A 13 9.69 4.62 20.97
N ARG A 14 9.96 3.38 21.38
CA ARG A 14 9.21 2.72 22.44
C ARG A 14 9.43 3.39 23.78
N GLU A 15 10.68 3.74 24.11
CA GLU A 15 11.02 4.30 25.42
C GLU A 15 10.65 5.79 25.55
N PHE A 16 10.84 6.58 24.48
CA PHE A 16 10.69 8.03 24.56
C PHE A 16 9.36 8.57 24.01
N LEU A 17 8.76 7.91 23.01
CA LEU A 17 7.63 8.50 22.28
C LEU A 17 6.30 7.77 22.53
N SER A 18 6.33 6.49 22.92
CA SER A 18 5.13 5.67 23.06
C SER A 18 4.56 5.71 24.48
N ALA A 19 3.33 6.21 24.65
CA ALA A 19 2.63 6.10 25.94
C ALA A 19 2.08 4.68 26.13
N ILE A 20 2.38 4.07 27.27
CA ILE A 20 1.90 2.72 27.63
C ILE A 20 1.01 2.76 28.87
N ILE A 21 0.07 1.82 28.97
CA ILE A 21 -0.78 1.65 30.15
C ILE A 21 -0.27 0.42 30.92
N GLN A 22 0.10 0.61 32.20
CA GLN A 22 0.58 -0.47 33.04
C GLN A 22 -0.42 -0.75 34.16
N ALA A 23 -0.61 -2.03 34.47
CA ALA A 23 -1.46 -2.43 35.59
C ALA A 23 -0.77 -2.04 36.90
N GLU A 24 -1.44 -1.20 37.68
CA GLU A 24 -1.00 -0.76 39.00
C GLU A 24 -1.32 -1.83 40.04
N ARG A 25 -2.54 -2.38 39.99
CA ARG A 25 -3.01 -3.37 40.96
C ARG A 25 -3.84 -4.43 40.27
N LYS A 26 -3.63 -5.68 40.64
CA LYS A 26 -4.45 -6.82 40.22
C LYS A 26 -4.87 -7.56 41.48
N HIS A 27 -6.17 -7.71 41.67
CA HIS A 27 -6.71 -8.58 42.73
C HIS A 27 -7.79 -9.49 42.16
N ARG A 28 -8.01 -10.59 42.85
CA ARG A 28 -9.01 -11.61 42.47
C ARG A 28 -10.05 -11.68 43.57
N ASP A 29 -11.31 -11.65 43.15
CA ASP A 29 -12.47 -11.85 44.01
C ASP A 29 -13.24 -13.05 43.45
N GLY A 30 -12.99 -14.23 44.03
CA GLY A 30 -13.47 -15.51 43.52
C GLY A 30 -13.08 -15.78 42.05
N ALA A 31 -14.06 -15.79 41.15
CA ALA A 31 -13.83 -15.96 39.71
C ALA A 31 -13.46 -14.66 38.97
N LYS A 32 -13.68 -13.48 39.58
CA LYS A 32 -13.49 -12.18 38.94
C LYS A 32 -12.08 -11.63 39.19
N VAL A 33 -11.43 -11.14 38.14
CA VAL A 33 -10.12 -10.45 38.24
C VAL A 33 -10.32 -8.96 37.96
N ILE A 34 -10.03 -8.12 38.94
CA ILE A 34 -10.14 -6.67 38.83
C ILE A 34 -8.73 -6.08 38.73
N LYS A 35 -8.50 -5.28 37.68
CA LYS A 35 -7.24 -4.57 37.45
C LYS A 35 -7.48 -3.07 37.52
N ARG A 36 -6.68 -2.37 38.34
CA ARG A 36 -6.53 -0.91 38.28
C ARG A 36 -5.28 -0.60 37.49
N TYR A 37 -5.36 0.35 36.57
CA TYR A 37 -4.26 0.73 35.69
C TYR A 37 -3.76 2.13 36.05
N HIS A 38 -2.47 2.36 35.83
CA HIS A 38 -1.90 3.70 35.84
C HIS A 38 -2.43 4.53 34.67
N ARG A 39 -2.31 5.86 34.80
CA ARG A 39 -2.51 6.78 33.67
C ARG A 39 -1.54 6.40 32.53
N PRO A 40 -1.97 6.52 31.27
CA PRO A 40 -1.05 6.41 30.14
C PRO A 40 0.09 7.42 30.30
N ALA A 41 1.32 6.93 30.28
CA ALA A 41 2.52 7.75 30.37
C ALA A 41 3.64 7.10 29.55
N GLN A 42 4.57 7.92 29.07
CA GLN A 42 5.74 7.43 28.35
C GLN A 42 6.70 6.76 29.35
N PRO A 43 7.39 5.65 28.98
CA PRO A 43 8.40 5.03 29.83
C PRO A 43 9.47 6.02 30.32
N TYR A 44 9.96 6.90 29.44
CA TYR A 44 10.83 8.02 29.78
C TYR A 44 10.28 8.88 30.94
N GLN A 45 9.03 9.32 30.85
CA GLN A 45 8.40 10.15 31.89
C GLN A 45 8.26 9.38 33.21
N ARG A 46 7.90 8.09 33.15
CA ARG A 46 7.82 7.25 34.36
C ARG A 46 9.17 7.09 35.04
N LEU A 47 10.24 6.97 34.26
CA LEU A 47 11.58 6.81 34.82
C LEU A 47 12.07 8.10 35.50
N LEU A 48 11.67 9.27 34.98
CA LEU A 48 11.92 10.56 35.62
C LEU A 48 11.10 10.77 36.90
N ASP A 49 9.89 10.22 36.96
CA ASP A 49 8.99 10.35 38.11
C ASP A 49 9.28 9.31 39.22
N ASP A 50 10.09 8.27 38.94
CA ASP A 50 10.45 7.23 39.91
C ASP A 50 11.57 7.71 40.85
N ALA A 51 11.28 7.75 42.15
CA ALA A 51 12.22 8.15 43.20
C ALA A 51 13.45 7.22 43.32
N ARG A 52 13.44 6.04 42.69
CA ARG A 52 14.57 5.10 42.67
C ARG A 52 15.62 5.44 41.61
N THR A 53 15.30 6.32 40.65
CA THR A 53 16.21 6.64 39.55
C THR A 53 17.29 7.63 40.02
N PRO A 54 18.59 7.34 39.82
CA PRO A 54 19.66 8.27 40.15
C PRO A 54 19.54 9.58 39.37
N GLU A 55 19.83 10.72 40.01
CA GLU A 55 19.72 12.04 39.38
C GLU A 55 20.57 12.15 38.11
N ASP A 56 21.78 11.58 38.11
CA ASP A 56 22.67 11.55 36.93
C ASP A 56 22.00 10.86 35.73
N THR A 57 21.23 9.80 35.98
CA THR A 57 20.49 9.08 34.94
C THR A 57 19.34 9.94 34.41
N CYS A 58 18.62 10.63 35.30
CA CYS A 58 17.57 11.57 34.91
C CYS A 58 18.11 12.72 34.04
N LEU A 59 19.27 13.28 34.39
CA LEU A 59 19.93 14.34 33.61
C LEU A 59 20.35 13.84 32.22
N TRP A 60 20.97 12.66 32.15
CA TRP A 60 21.36 12.04 30.88
C TRP A 60 20.15 11.79 29.97
N LEU A 61 19.05 11.26 30.51
CA LEU A 61 17.82 11.01 29.74
C LEU A 61 17.19 12.30 29.21
N LYS A 62 17.17 13.36 30.03
CA LYS A 62 16.69 14.69 29.60
C LYS A 62 17.55 15.24 28.46
N ALA A 63 18.87 15.14 28.58
CA ALA A 63 19.78 15.56 27.52
C ALA A 63 19.55 14.78 26.22
N MET A 64 19.38 13.45 26.31
CA MET A 64 19.09 12.62 25.15
C MET A 64 17.74 12.95 24.52
N TYR A 65 16.69 13.16 25.33
CA TYR A 65 15.36 13.55 24.83
C TYR A 65 15.38 14.88 24.07
N LEU A 66 16.17 15.86 24.51
CA LEU A 66 16.30 17.13 23.81
C LEU A 66 17.00 17.01 22.45
N THR A 67 17.84 16.00 22.25
CA THR A 67 18.49 15.73 20.96
C THR A 67 17.61 14.93 19.99
N LEU A 68 16.50 14.37 20.47
CA LEU A 68 15.63 13.50 19.69
C LEU A 68 14.68 14.30 18.81
N ASP A 69 14.85 14.16 17.49
CA ASP A 69 13.90 14.65 16.49
C ASP A 69 12.96 13.50 16.06
N PRO A 70 11.67 13.54 16.45
CA PRO A 70 10.74 12.44 16.16
C PRO A 70 10.47 12.25 14.66
N VAL A 71 10.59 13.31 13.84
CA VAL A 71 10.34 13.24 12.40
C VAL A 71 11.51 12.55 11.71
N ARG A 72 12.75 12.92 12.07
CA ARG A 72 13.96 12.23 11.58
C ARG A 72 13.94 10.76 11.97
N LEU A 73 13.60 10.47 13.23
CA LEU A 73 13.49 9.10 13.72
C LEU A 73 12.47 8.28 12.91
N LEU A 74 11.31 8.87 12.61
CA LEU A 74 10.30 8.21 11.79
C LEU A 74 10.80 7.92 10.37
N ARG A 75 11.49 8.88 9.74
CA ARG A 75 12.10 8.70 8.41
C ARG A 75 13.09 7.55 8.41
N ASP A 76 14.00 7.53 9.37
CA ASP A 76 15.06 6.54 9.45
C ASP A 76 14.49 5.12 9.70
N ILE A 77 13.40 5.02 10.47
CA ILE A 77 12.65 3.77 10.65
C ILE A 77 12.01 3.28 9.34
N ARG A 78 11.42 4.18 8.55
CA ARG A 78 10.80 3.81 7.27
C ARG A 78 11.85 3.30 6.28
N LEU A 79 12.99 3.98 6.21
CA LEU A 79 14.12 3.53 5.41
C LEU A 79 14.62 2.15 5.85
N ALA A 80 14.77 1.93 7.17
CA ALA A 80 15.16 0.63 7.69
C ALA A 80 14.14 -0.47 7.35
N GLN A 81 12.85 -0.14 7.37
CA GLN A 81 11.78 -1.06 6.98
C GLN A 81 11.82 -1.38 5.48
N GLU A 82 12.05 -0.39 4.61
CA GLU A 82 12.21 -0.59 3.17
C GLU A 82 13.37 -1.53 2.86
N ARG A 83 14.54 -1.29 3.48
CA ARG A 83 15.71 -2.16 3.35
C ARG A 83 15.42 -3.60 3.77
N LEU A 84 14.64 -3.80 4.84
CA LEU A 84 14.25 -5.15 5.27
C LEU A 84 13.33 -5.83 4.26
N VAL A 85 12.42 -5.08 3.64
CA VAL A 85 11.55 -5.59 2.57
C VAL A 85 12.39 -5.96 1.33
N GLU A 86 13.32 -5.10 0.91
CA GLU A 86 14.22 -5.40 -0.21
C GLU A 86 15.03 -6.68 0.01
N ILE A 87 15.57 -6.88 1.22
CA ILE A 87 16.30 -8.10 1.58
C ILE A 87 15.38 -9.32 1.55
N ALA A 88 14.14 -9.19 2.01
CA ALA A 88 13.16 -10.28 2.00
C ALA A 88 12.73 -10.66 0.57
N ASP A 89 12.59 -9.68 -0.32
CA ASP A 89 12.15 -9.87 -1.70
C ASP A 89 13.28 -10.34 -2.63
N LYS A 90 14.55 -10.02 -2.32
CA LYS A 90 15.74 -10.41 -3.11
C LYS A 90 16.65 -11.38 -2.32
N PRO A 91 16.31 -12.68 -2.25
CA PRO A 91 17.12 -13.66 -1.50
C PRO A 91 18.49 -13.95 -2.14
N ASP A 92 18.70 -13.60 -3.41
CA ASP A 92 19.90 -13.98 -4.19
C ASP A 92 21.16 -13.14 -3.91
N GLY A 93 21.18 -12.36 -2.83
CA GLY A 93 22.41 -11.68 -2.35
C GLY A 93 22.89 -10.53 -3.24
N SER A 94 22.05 -10.05 -4.17
CA SER A 94 22.32 -8.80 -4.89
C SER A 94 22.40 -7.66 -3.87
N PRO A 95 23.44 -6.80 -3.91
CA PRO A 95 23.65 -5.79 -2.88
C PRO A 95 22.39 -4.92 -2.80
N ALA A 96 21.78 -4.91 -1.61
CA ALA A 96 20.76 -3.92 -1.29
C ALA A 96 21.37 -2.57 -1.60
N THR A 97 20.69 -1.78 -2.41
CA THR A 97 21.12 -0.41 -2.70
C THR A 97 21.29 0.29 -1.37
N ASP A 98 22.45 0.91 -1.14
CA ASP A 98 22.68 1.80 -0.01
C ASP A 98 21.83 3.07 -0.23
N GLY A 99 20.51 2.91 -0.16
CA GLY A 99 19.54 3.98 -0.35
C GLY A 99 19.81 5.02 0.71
N GLU A 100 20.37 6.15 0.30
CA GLU A 100 20.57 7.29 1.17
C GLU A 100 19.22 7.78 1.67
N ALA A 101 19.15 8.19 2.93
CA ALA A 101 17.91 8.69 3.49
C ALA A 101 17.44 9.90 2.68
N LEU A 102 16.19 9.89 2.24
CA LEU A 102 15.59 11.04 1.56
C LEU A 102 15.82 12.33 2.38
N PRO A 103 16.04 13.47 1.71
CA PRO A 103 16.00 14.78 2.36
C PRO A 103 14.72 14.91 3.21
N LEU A 104 14.84 15.59 4.36
CA LEU A 104 13.74 15.68 5.32
C LEU A 104 12.49 16.32 4.69
N GLU A 105 12.69 17.30 3.81
CA GLU A 105 11.62 18.00 3.11
C GLU A 105 10.81 17.07 2.19
N ASP A 106 11.52 16.20 1.46
CA ASP A 106 10.89 15.23 0.56
C ASP A 106 10.10 14.20 1.36
N PHE A 107 10.66 13.73 2.48
CA PHE A 107 9.95 12.84 3.40
C PHE A 107 8.66 13.48 3.96
N LEU A 108 8.71 14.76 4.34
CA LEU A 108 7.54 15.50 4.82
C LEU A 108 6.49 15.69 3.73
N SER A 109 6.92 15.98 2.50
CA SER A 109 6.02 16.09 1.34
C SER A 109 5.30 14.76 1.06
N GLY A 110 6.01 13.63 1.20
CA GLY A 110 5.43 12.30 1.11
C GLY A 110 4.41 12.03 2.22
N LEU A 111 4.72 12.40 3.47
CA LEU A 111 3.83 12.21 4.62
C LEU A 111 2.48 12.93 4.44
N ARG A 112 2.47 14.09 3.78
CA ARG A 112 1.25 14.86 3.48
C ARG A 112 0.23 14.06 2.63
N ILE A 113 0.72 13.21 1.74
CA ILE A 113 -0.10 12.43 0.80
C ILE A 113 -0.29 10.98 1.28
N ALA A 114 0.58 10.51 2.19
CA ALA A 114 0.64 9.13 2.65
C ALA A 114 -0.70 8.55 3.13
N TRP A 115 -1.57 9.35 3.75
CA TRP A 115 -2.90 8.90 4.19
C TRP A 115 -3.85 8.50 3.04
N ARG A 116 -3.62 8.99 1.80
CA ARG A 116 -4.42 8.63 0.62
C ARG A 116 -4.16 7.21 0.14
N GLY A 117 -2.97 6.66 0.41
CA GLY A 117 -2.51 5.36 -0.07
C GLY A 117 -2.81 4.18 0.86
N GLY A 118 -3.52 4.37 1.97
CA GLY A 118 -3.78 3.31 2.95
C GLY A 118 -2.59 3.05 3.88
N GLU A 119 -2.27 1.78 4.17
CA GLU A 119 -1.19 1.43 5.10
C GLU A 119 0.19 1.81 4.56
N VAL A 120 0.73 2.92 5.07
CA VAL A 120 2.00 3.52 4.63
C VAL A 120 3.22 2.63 4.93
N LYS A 121 3.09 1.61 5.80
CA LYS A 121 4.21 0.79 6.28
C LYS A 121 4.76 -0.08 5.15
N PRO A 122 6.05 0.06 4.79
CA PRO A 122 6.67 -0.77 3.76
C PRO A 122 6.44 -2.26 4.01
N THR A 123 6.59 -2.69 5.26
CA THR A 123 6.40 -4.09 5.70
C THR A 123 4.95 -4.57 5.72
N ALA A 124 3.96 -3.66 5.63
CA ALA A 124 2.55 -4.01 5.68
C ALA A 124 1.90 -4.04 4.28
N ARG A 125 2.64 -3.63 3.23
CA ARG A 125 2.17 -3.72 1.86
C ARG A 125 1.98 -5.20 1.50
N SER A 126 0.76 -5.56 1.12
CA SER A 126 0.51 -6.89 0.59
C SER A 126 1.22 -7.04 -0.75
N MET A 127 1.88 -8.18 -0.96
CA MET A 127 2.38 -8.51 -2.29
C MET A 127 1.19 -8.52 -3.26
N PRO A 128 1.29 -7.87 -4.43
CA PRO A 128 0.24 -7.91 -5.42
C PRO A 128 -0.02 -9.38 -5.78
N ALA A 129 -1.26 -9.83 -5.58
CA ALA A 129 -1.63 -11.20 -5.90
C ALA A 129 -1.32 -11.45 -7.38
N ALA A 130 -0.59 -12.54 -7.68
CA ALA A 130 -0.32 -12.93 -9.05
C ALA A 130 -1.64 -12.96 -9.83
N LYS A 131 -1.72 -12.17 -10.91
CA LYS A 131 -2.93 -12.12 -11.74
C LYS A 131 -3.16 -13.53 -12.27
N ARG A 132 -4.27 -14.14 -11.88
CA ARG A 132 -4.66 -15.45 -12.41
C ARG A 132 -4.89 -15.32 -13.91
N GLU A 133 -3.96 -15.83 -14.69
CA GLU A 133 -4.09 -15.86 -16.13
C GLU A 133 -5.27 -16.73 -16.55
N ARG A 134 -5.89 -16.38 -17.68
CA ARG A 134 -6.96 -17.19 -18.24
C ARG A 134 -6.37 -18.52 -18.72
N ARG A 135 -6.92 -19.63 -18.24
CA ARG A 135 -6.55 -20.98 -18.71
C ARG A 135 -6.96 -21.27 -20.15
N LYS A 136 -7.86 -20.48 -20.73
CA LYS A 136 -8.41 -20.67 -22.08
C LYS A 136 -8.21 -19.38 -22.89
N PRO A 137 -7.72 -19.47 -24.14
CA PRO A 137 -7.63 -18.32 -25.05
C PRO A 137 -9.01 -17.70 -25.29
N ASP A 138 -9.04 -16.39 -25.51
CA ASP A 138 -10.28 -15.65 -25.71
C ASP A 138 -10.95 -16.08 -27.04
N PRO A 139 -12.20 -16.58 -27.02
CA PRO A 139 -12.90 -17.03 -28.23
C PRO A 139 -13.15 -15.90 -29.23
N LEU A 140 -13.18 -14.64 -28.81
CA LEU A 140 -13.44 -13.48 -29.68
C LEU A 140 -12.18 -12.74 -30.08
N LEU A 141 -10.98 -13.30 -29.82
CA LEU A 141 -9.71 -12.61 -30.07
C LEU A 141 -9.58 -12.20 -31.54
N ALA A 142 -9.88 -13.12 -32.46
CA ALA A 142 -9.77 -12.88 -33.91
C ALA A 142 -10.67 -11.76 -34.44
N VAL A 143 -11.84 -11.54 -33.82
CA VAL A 143 -12.84 -10.56 -34.29
C VAL A 143 -12.91 -9.33 -33.38
N THR A 144 -11.91 -9.14 -32.52
CA THR A 144 -11.88 -8.01 -31.58
C THR A 144 -11.85 -6.68 -32.29
N ALA A 145 -10.95 -6.54 -33.27
CA ALA A 145 -10.77 -5.29 -34.02
C ALA A 145 -12.04 -4.92 -34.80
N GLU A 146 -12.68 -5.90 -35.43
CA GLU A 146 -13.90 -5.70 -36.20
C GLU A 146 -15.10 -5.33 -35.29
N LEU A 147 -15.25 -6.00 -34.14
CA LEU A 147 -16.28 -5.63 -33.17
C LEU A 147 -16.08 -4.21 -32.63
N GLU A 148 -14.83 -3.79 -32.44
CA GLU A 148 -14.52 -2.42 -32.00
C GLU A 148 -14.84 -1.39 -33.09
N GLU A 149 -14.58 -1.71 -34.36
CA GLU A 149 -14.94 -0.87 -35.51
C GLU A 149 -16.45 -0.69 -35.62
N TRP A 150 -17.23 -1.78 -35.52
CA TRP A 150 -18.69 -1.70 -35.49
C TRP A 150 -19.20 -0.90 -34.29
N PHE A 151 -18.55 -1.04 -33.13
CA PHE A 151 -18.89 -0.25 -31.95
C PHE A 151 -18.61 1.24 -32.16
N LYS A 152 -17.50 1.61 -32.82
CA LYS A 152 -17.17 3.00 -33.15
C LYS A 152 -18.15 3.62 -34.15
N ALA A 153 -18.57 2.85 -35.15
CA ALA A 153 -19.54 3.29 -36.14
C ALA A 153 -20.95 3.47 -35.56
N GLU A 154 -21.39 2.55 -34.69
CA GLU A 154 -22.74 2.54 -34.13
C GLU A 154 -22.73 2.35 -32.59
N PRO A 155 -22.33 3.36 -31.79
CA PRO A 155 -22.15 3.21 -30.33
C PRO A 155 -23.43 2.88 -29.53
N TRP A 156 -24.60 3.17 -30.12
CA TRP A 156 -25.92 2.92 -29.53
C TRP A 156 -26.43 1.49 -29.70
N ARG A 157 -25.75 0.64 -30.50
CA ARG A 157 -26.11 -0.78 -30.68
C ARG A 157 -25.99 -1.57 -29.38
N THR A 158 -26.78 -2.64 -29.28
CA THR A 158 -26.72 -3.56 -28.14
C THR A 158 -25.69 -4.68 -28.34
N SER A 159 -25.20 -5.26 -27.25
CA SER A 159 -24.27 -6.40 -27.32
C SER A 159 -24.87 -7.63 -28.02
N ARG A 160 -26.19 -7.77 -27.95
CA ARG A 160 -26.92 -8.85 -28.60
C ARG A 160 -26.92 -8.67 -30.11
N GLU A 161 -27.24 -7.47 -30.60
CA GLU A 161 -27.21 -7.16 -32.03
C GLU A 161 -25.81 -7.33 -32.63
N LEU A 162 -24.75 -6.94 -31.89
CA LEU A 162 -23.38 -7.18 -32.35
C LEU A 162 -23.04 -8.68 -32.42
N LEU A 163 -23.53 -9.49 -31.48
CA LEU A 163 -23.33 -10.93 -31.50
C LEU A 163 -24.13 -11.61 -32.62
N GLU A 164 -25.37 -11.19 -32.86
CA GLU A 164 -26.20 -11.69 -33.96
C GLU A 164 -25.57 -11.33 -35.31
N ARG A 165 -25.07 -10.09 -35.47
CA ARG A 165 -24.31 -9.67 -36.66
C ARG A 165 -23.05 -10.52 -36.87
N LEU A 166 -22.36 -10.86 -35.78
CA LEU A 166 -21.20 -11.75 -35.81
C LEU A 166 -21.56 -13.18 -36.23
N GLN A 167 -22.68 -13.72 -35.73
CA GLN A 167 -23.18 -15.05 -36.07
C GLN A 167 -23.64 -15.16 -37.53
N VAL A 168 -24.25 -14.10 -38.08
CA VAL A 168 -24.61 -14.05 -39.50
C VAL A 168 -23.37 -14.04 -40.39
N LYS A 169 -22.33 -13.28 -40.01
CA LYS A 169 -21.09 -13.18 -40.78
C LYS A 169 -20.23 -14.45 -40.69
N TYR A 170 -20.23 -15.12 -39.53
CA TYR A 170 -19.46 -16.33 -39.27
C TYR A 170 -20.37 -17.44 -38.70
N PRO A 171 -21.17 -18.10 -39.55
CA PRO A 171 -22.10 -19.12 -39.09
C PRO A 171 -21.37 -20.30 -38.44
N GLY A 172 -21.84 -20.73 -37.27
CA GLY A 172 -21.33 -21.90 -36.54
C GLY A 172 -20.05 -21.68 -35.71
N VAL A 173 -19.40 -20.51 -35.80
CA VAL A 173 -18.14 -20.23 -35.09
C VAL A 173 -18.39 -19.64 -33.68
N TYR A 174 -19.44 -18.83 -33.53
CA TYR A 174 -19.70 -18.05 -32.32
C TYR A 174 -21.04 -18.42 -31.66
N PRO A 175 -21.05 -19.27 -30.61
CA PRO A 175 -22.29 -19.64 -29.93
C PRO A 175 -22.87 -18.49 -29.10
N ASP A 176 -24.16 -18.55 -28.82
CA ASP A 176 -24.90 -17.52 -28.04
C ASP A 176 -24.35 -17.32 -26.62
N GLY A 177 -23.72 -18.37 -26.05
CA GLY A 177 -23.03 -18.30 -24.76
C GLY A 177 -21.90 -17.26 -24.66
N LEU A 178 -21.46 -16.68 -25.79
CA LEU A 178 -20.46 -15.61 -25.84
C LEU A 178 -21.03 -14.22 -25.54
N ILE A 179 -22.33 -14.05 -25.34
CA ILE A 179 -22.95 -12.75 -25.07
C ILE A 179 -22.32 -12.01 -23.89
N ARG A 180 -21.92 -12.74 -22.83
CA ARG A 180 -21.22 -12.14 -21.68
C ARG A 180 -19.82 -11.62 -22.03
N THR A 181 -19.15 -12.24 -22.99
CA THR A 181 -17.83 -11.79 -23.46
C THR A 181 -17.97 -10.49 -24.24
N VAL A 182 -18.98 -10.38 -25.11
CA VAL A 182 -19.29 -9.16 -25.87
C VAL A 182 -19.70 -8.02 -24.95
N GLN A 183 -20.60 -8.28 -23.99
CA GLN A 183 -21.02 -7.28 -22.99
C GLN A 183 -19.85 -6.74 -22.17
N ARG A 184 -18.93 -7.61 -21.74
CA ARG A 184 -17.72 -7.19 -20.99
C ARG A 184 -16.83 -6.29 -21.84
N ARG A 185 -16.61 -6.61 -23.12
CA ARG A 185 -15.82 -5.78 -24.04
C ARG A 185 -16.46 -4.42 -24.27
N MET A 186 -17.77 -4.39 -24.55
CA MET A 186 -18.50 -3.13 -24.71
C MET A 186 -18.47 -2.28 -23.43
N LYS A 187 -18.53 -2.88 -22.24
CA LYS A 187 -18.37 -2.15 -20.98
C LYS A 187 -17.00 -1.46 -20.90
N ILE A 188 -15.93 -2.16 -21.29
CA ILE A 188 -14.57 -1.60 -21.33
C ILE A 188 -14.50 -0.46 -22.35
N TRP A 189 -15.03 -0.65 -23.56
CA TRP A 189 -15.01 0.38 -24.61
C TRP A 189 -15.84 1.60 -24.23
N ARG A 190 -17.05 1.43 -23.67
CA ARG A 190 -17.87 2.53 -23.15
C ARG A 190 -17.18 3.28 -22.02
N SER A 191 -16.54 2.56 -21.10
CA SER A 191 -15.76 3.20 -20.02
C SER A 191 -14.59 4.00 -20.59
N THR A 192 -13.92 3.47 -21.61
CA THR A 192 -12.79 4.13 -22.29
C THR A 192 -13.26 5.39 -23.01
N GLN A 193 -14.36 5.30 -23.75
CA GLN A 193 -14.96 6.44 -24.44
C GLN A 193 -15.48 7.50 -23.47
N ALA A 194 -16.17 7.10 -22.39
CA ALA A 194 -16.63 8.01 -21.36
C ALA A 194 -15.46 8.73 -20.66
N ASN A 195 -14.39 7.99 -20.31
CA ASN A 195 -13.18 8.61 -19.76
C ASN A 195 -12.55 9.60 -20.74
N ALA A 196 -12.48 9.27 -22.04
CA ALA A 196 -11.98 10.20 -23.04
C ALA A 196 -12.86 11.45 -23.19
N LEU A 197 -14.18 11.34 -23.07
CA LEU A 197 -15.09 12.49 -23.12
C LEU A 197 -14.98 13.38 -21.88
N VAL A 198 -14.83 12.78 -20.68
CA VAL A 198 -14.79 13.50 -19.41
C VAL A 198 -13.41 14.13 -19.16
N PHE A 199 -12.34 13.40 -19.47
CA PHE A 199 -10.97 13.81 -19.15
C PHE A 199 -10.16 14.26 -20.39
N GLY A 200 -10.70 14.11 -21.60
CA GLY A 200 -10.02 14.54 -22.83
C GLY A 200 -8.67 13.85 -23.03
N PRO A 201 -7.68 14.52 -23.67
CA PRO A 201 -6.34 13.98 -23.92
C PRO A 201 -5.54 13.64 -22.62
N PHE A 202 -6.04 14.00 -21.44
CA PHE A 202 -5.46 13.61 -20.16
C PHE A 202 -5.80 12.17 -19.73
N ALA A 203 -6.74 11.51 -20.42
CA ALA A 203 -7.14 10.12 -20.12
C ALA A 203 -6.05 9.08 -20.49
N ASP A 204 -5.23 9.34 -21.51
CA ASP A 204 -4.13 8.46 -21.91
C ASP A 204 -2.86 8.72 -21.08
N ALA A 205 -2.67 9.96 -20.61
CA ALA A 205 -1.58 10.32 -19.70
C ALA A 205 -1.69 9.54 -18.37
N ALA A 206 -2.89 9.36 -17.83
CA ALA A 206 -3.11 8.59 -16.59
C ALA A 206 -2.78 7.09 -16.72
N ARG A 207 -2.88 6.49 -17.92
CA ARG A 207 -2.50 5.09 -18.15
C ARG A 207 -1.00 4.90 -18.40
N GLN A 208 -0.33 5.90 -18.99
CA GLN A 208 1.12 5.84 -19.18
C GLN A 208 1.88 5.90 -17.85
N THR A 209 1.38 6.64 -16.86
CA THR A 209 1.98 6.69 -15.52
C THR A 209 1.92 5.34 -14.80
N GLU A 210 0.80 4.60 -14.91
CA GLU A 210 0.67 3.25 -14.33
C GLU A 210 1.55 2.18 -15.00
N ILE A 211 1.94 2.37 -16.27
CA ILE A 211 2.83 1.43 -16.98
C ILE A 211 4.30 1.72 -16.68
N ILE A 212 4.67 2.99 -16.47
CA ILE A 212 6.05 3.37 -16.14
C ILE A 212 6.40 2.99 -14.69
N GLU A 213 5.45 3.06 -13.74
CA GLU A 213 5.66 2.60 -12.35
C GLU A 213 5.75 1.07 -12.19
N VAL A 214 5.38 0.28 -13.20
CA VAL A 214 5.48 -1.20 -13.18
C VAL A 214 6.79 -1.69 -13.82
N VAL A 215 7.54 -0.81 -14.48
CA VAL A 215 8.77 -1.15 -15.22
C VAL A 215 10.03 -0.49 -14.62
N GLN A 216 9.91 0.28 -13.54
CA GLN A 216 11.06 0.84 -12.80
C GLN A 216 11.27 0.11 -11.47
#